data_AF-A0AAD7XHT9-F1
#
_entry.id   AF-A0AAD7XHT9-F1
#
_cell.length_a   1.000
_cell.length_b   1.000
_cell.length_c   1.000
_cell.angle_alpha   90.00
_cell.angle_beta   90.00
_cell.angle_gamma   90.00
#
_symmetry.space_group_name_H-M   'P 1'
#
loop_
_entity.id
_entity.type
_entity.pdbx_description
1 polymer ?
#
loop_
_entity_poly.entity_id
_entity_poly.type
_entity_poly.pdbx_seq_one_letter_code
_entity_poly.pdbx_strand_id
1 'polypeptide(L)'
;MTFGSFLWCHYFVLPNVALGALVGYVRLRVREHLSRCCLGEAEARELVARFILNQISLAVHLTTLEDSIAVFHFRDLAMLDGKGNCKVASLLRVEVDAKNRVMINACLDDRELTPSESYILLWFYTVTSAHGRIHAAAGWGHDVDSLDLIVRRNAICSIFYNFLGYTRFGQFAGLLHRLGILKHQFARVALVFDHGLRQGFPVHANIALLAPYSKFVDFVLKLRPIFIANFRRMTSDTTRMDPEGHFIASIIHGLDHANATSLVDPLHLDVHHPDFGAMAECGRYIRACYVADIPALLFPVNYSQFQGKAKYQPSDVLKAVLGRRLTEEYDSGQLKAKYGDCFIRGNNGAPSPIP
;
A
#
# COMPACT_ATOMS: atom_id res chain seq x y z
N MET A 1 -22.69 -5.40 3.89
CA MET A 1 -22.91 -3.95 3.61
C MET A 1 -24.30 -3.76 3.04
N THR A 2 -25.09 -2.82 3.57
CA THR A 2 -26.45 -2.53 3.07
C THR A 2 -26.42 -1.50 1.94
N PHE A 3 -27.51 -1.39 1.18
CA PHE A 3 -27.66 -0.34 0.15
C PHE A 3 -27.55 1.07 0.73
N GLY A 4 -28.15 1.32 1.91
CA GLY A 4 -28.06 2.62 2.58
C GLY A 4 -26.61 3.01 2.94
N SER A 5 -25.83 2.05 3.46
CA SER A 5 -24.40 2.26 3.73
C SER A 5 -23.60 2.56 2.45
N PHE A 6 -23.91 1.87 1.36
CA PHE A 6 -23.27 2.09 0.07
C PHE A 6 -23.58 3.49 -0.48
N LEU A 7 -24.84 3.91 -0.48
CA LEU A 7 -25.24 5.26 -0.89
C LEU A 7 -24.56 6.33 -0.03
N TRP A 8 -24.51 6.12 1.29
CA TRP A 8 -23.81 7.03 2.19
C TRP A 8 -22.33 7.17 1.79
N CYS A 9 -21.60 6.08 1.55
CA CYS A 9 -20.23 6.17 1.06
C CYS A 9 -20.14 6.86 -0.31
N HIS A 10 -21.08 6.59 -1.21
CA HIS A 10 -21.10 7.20 -2.53
C HIS A 10 -21.25 8.73 -2.47
N TYR A 11 -22.06 9.26 -1.57
CA TYR A 11 -22.26 10.71 -1.45
C TYR A 11 -21.26 11.41 -0.53
N PHE A 12 -20.71 10.72 0.48
CA PHE A 12 -19.82 11.34 1.47
C PHE A 12 -18.34 11.00 1.30
N VAL A 13 -18.00 9.82 0.78
CA VAL A 13 -16.60 9.40 0.60
C VAL A 13 -16.12 9.70 -0.80
N LEU A 14 -16.85 9.30 -1.84
CA LEU A 14 -16.40 9.41 -3.22
C LEU A 14 -16.05 10.86 -3.65
N PRO A 15 -16.79 11.92 -3.29
CA PRO A 15 -16.41 13.29 -3.68
C PRO A 15 -15.07 13.71 -3.09
N ASN A 16 -14.76 13.31 -1.85
CA ASN A 16 -13.50 13.60 -1.20
C ASN A 16 -12.34 12.84 -1.86
N VAL A 17 -12.57 11.60 -2.27
CA VAL A 17 -11.60 10.80 -3.04
C VAL A 17 -11.34 11.44 -4.40
N ALA A 18 -12.38 11.85 -5.12
CA ALA A 18 -12.25 12.52 -6.41
C ALA A 18 -11.50 13.85 -6.29
N LEU A 19 -11.81 14.66 -5.27
CA LEU A 19 -11.12 15.92 -5.01
C LEU A 19 -9.64 15.68 -4.65
N GLY A 20 -9.36 14.70 -3.79
CA GLY A 20 -7.99 14.30 -3.44
C GLY A 20 -7.19 13.87 -4.67
N ALA A 21 -7.78 13.04 -5.53
CA ALA A 21 -7.15 12.60 -6.77
C ALA A 21 -6.89 13.78 -7.73
N LEU A 22 -7.84 14.71 -7.87
CA LEU A 22 -7.66 15.92 -8.69
C LEU A 22 -6.52 16.79 -8.17
N VAL A 23 -6.48 17.06 -6.85
CA VAL A 23 -5.42 17.86 -6.22
C VAL A 23 -4.07 17.18 -6.36
N GLY A 24 -4.01 15.86 -6.12
CA GLY A 24 -2.81 15.05 -6.29
C GLY A 24 -2.27 15.10 -7.72
N TYR A 25 -3.15 14.98 -8.70
CA TYR A 25 -2.81 15.06 -10.12
C TYR A 25 -2.30 16.46 -10.51
N VAL A 26 -2.99 17.53 -10.11
CA VAL A 26 -2.54 18.91 -10.38
C VAL A 26 -1.15 19.15 -9.78
N ARG A 27 -0.90 18.70 -8.54
CA ARG A 27 0.42 18.80 -7.90
C ARG A 27 1.48 18.03 -8.68
N LEU A 28 1.17 16.82 -9.15
CA LEU A 28 2.08 16.05 -9.99
C LEU A 28 2.46 16.82 -11.26
N ARG A 29 1.48 17.39 -11.98
CA ARG A 29 1.72 18.16 -13.22
C ARG A 29 2.55 19.42 -12.98
N VAL A 30 2.28 20.13 -11.89
CA VAL A 30 3.11 21.28 -11.50
C VAL A 30 4.54 20.83 -11.21
N ARG A 31 4.75 19.74 -10.47
CA ARG A 31 6.09 19.19 -10.20
C ARG A 31 6.80 18.75 -11.48
N GLU A 32 6.11 18.07 -12.39
CA GLU A 32 6.67 17.66 -13.69
C GLU A 32 7.11 18.86 -14.53
N HIS A 33 6.32 19.95 -14.52
CA HIS A 33 6.69 21.18 -15.25
C HIS A 33 7.90 21.90 -14.64
N LEU A 34 8.01 21.91 -13.30
CA LEU A 34 9.09 22.58 -12.59
C LEU A 34 10.37 21.74 -12.49
N SER A 35 10.27 20.43 -12.65
CA SER A 35 11.39 19.50 -12.48
C SER A 35 12.06 19.15 -13.81
N ARG A 36 13.39 19.01 -13.78
CA ARG A 36 14.20 18.38 -14.83
C ARG A 36 14.92 17.15 -14.29
N CYS A 37 14.29 16.40 -13.39
CA CYS A 37 14.97 15.32 -12.69
C CYS A 37 14.82 13.99 -13.43
N CYS A 38 15.95 13.47 -13.91
CA CYS A 38 16.14 12.04 -14.16
C CYS A 38 16.99 11.48 -13.03
N LEU A 39 16.69 10.28 -12.54
CA LEU A 39 17.56 9.57 -11.62
C LEU A 39 18.84 9.15 -12.33
N GLY A 40 19.98 9.26 -11.64
CA GLY A 40 21.20 8.58 -12.05
C GLY A 40 21.07 7.06 -11.88
N GLU A 41 21.86 6.28 -12.63
CA GLU A 41 21.79 4.81 -12.55
C GLU A 41 22.10 4.28 -11.14
N ALA A 42 23.15 4.80 -10.50
CA ALA A 42 23.53 4.40 -9.14
C ALA A 42 22.40 4.65 -8.13
N GLU A 43 21.76 5.81 -8.20
CA GLU A 43 20.63 6.18 -7.35
C GLU A 43 19.43 5.26 -7.59
N ALA A 44 19.16 4.90 -8.85
CA ALA A 44 18.10 3.96 -9.19
C ALA A 44 18.37 2.54 -8.65
N ARG A 45 19.62 2.06 -8.63
CA ARG A 45 20.00 0.76 -8.03
C ARG A 45 19.75 0.75 -6.52
N GLU A 46 20.14 1.81 -5.83
CA GLU A 46 19.87 1.96 -4.40
C GLU A 46 18.36 2.03 -4.12
N LEU A 47 17.62 2.75 -4.96
CA LEU A 47 16.18 2.90 -4.84
C LEU A 47 15.46 1.55 -4.98
N VAL A 48 15.80 0.73 -5.97
CA VAL A 48 15.23 -0.61 -6.15
C VAL A 48 15.46 -1.48 -4.91
N ALA A 49 16.71 -1.52 -4.42
CA ALA A 49 17.06 -2.33 -3.26
C ALA A 49 16.32 -1.85 -2.00
N ARG A 50 16.31 -0.55 -1.73
CA ARG A 50 15.57 0.04 -0.60
C ARG A 50 14.08 -0.23 -0.71
N PHE A 51 13.52 -0.17 -1.91
CA PHE A 51 12.10 -0.39 -2.14
C PHE A 51 11.71 -1.84 -1.83
N ILE A 52 12.41 -2.83 -2.39
CA ILE A 52 12.15 -4.25 -2.11
C ILE A 52 12.35 -4.58 -0.63
N LEU A 53 13.45 -4.13 -0.02
CA LEU A 53 13.79 -4.50 1.36
C LEU A 53 12.84 -3.88 2.39
N ASN A 54 12.27 -2.71 2.10
CA ASN A 54 11.38 -2.02 3.03
C ASN A 54 9.90 -2.31 2.80
N GLN A 55 9.50 -2.76 1.61
CA GLN A 55 8.11 -3.08 1.30
C GLN A 55 7.80 -4.54 1.62
N ILE A 56 6.91 -4.82 2.58
CA ILE A 56 6.62 -6.20 3.00
C ILE A 56 5.99 -7.00 1.85
N SER A 57 5.12 -6.37 1.06
CA SER A 57 4.52 -6.97 -0.13
C SER A 57 5.51 -7.37 -1.23
N LEU A 58 6.74 -6.85 -1.19
CA LEU A 58 7.83 -7.28 -2.07
C LEU A 58 8.77 -8.26 -1.36
N ALA A 59 9.11 -8.02 -0.10
CA ALA A 59 10.02 -8.84 0.69
C ALA A 59 9.57 -10.31 0.81
N VAL A 60 8.26 -10.56 0.78
CA VAL A 60 7.67 -11.93 0.77
C VAL A 60 8.08 -12.77 -0.45
N HIS A 61 8.65 -12.17 -1.49
CA HIS A 61 9.14 -12.86 -2.70
C HIS A 61 10.57 -13.38 -2.59
N LEU A 62 11.21 -13.26 -1.41
CA LEU A 62 12.56 -13.79 -1.18
C LEU A 62 12.58 -15.30 -1.43
N THR A 63 13.46 -15.73 -2.34
CA THR A 63 13.70 -17.14 -2.64
C THR A 63 14.97 -17.63 -1.96
N THR A 64 16.08 -16.90 -2.06
CA THR A 64 17.36 -17.27 -1.44
C THR A 64 18.09 -16.05 -0.87
N LEU A 65 18.94 -16.29 0.12
CA LEU A 65 19.86 -15.30 0.69
C LEU A 65 21.20 -15.98 0.95
N GLU A 66 22.22 -15.65 0.18
CA GLU A 66 23.57 -16.20 0.29
C GLU A 66 24.58 -15.05 0.26
N ASP A 67 25.50 -15.00 1.22
CA ASP A 67 26.52 -13.94 1.32
C ASP A 67 25.99 -12.50 1.24
N SER A 68 24.79 -12.26 1.80
CA SER A 68 24.03 -11.00 1.73
C SER A 68 23.39 -10.69 0.38
N ILE A 69 23.51 -11.55 -0.63
CA ILE A 69 22.80 -11.44 -1.91
C ILE A 69 21.42 -12.07 -1.75
N ALA A 70 20.40 -11.21 -1.73
CA ALA A 70 19.00 -11.57 -1.68
C ALA A 70 18.42 -11.70 -3.09
N VAL A 71 17.82 -12.86 -3.40
CA VAL A 71 17.19 -13.11 -4.70
C VAL A 71 15.67 -13.17 -4.55
N PHE A 72 14.98 -12.32 -5.31
CA PHE A 72 13.51 -12.20 -5.30
C PHE A 72 12.93 -12.72 -6.61
N HIS A 73 11.90 -13.55 -6.51
CA HIS A 73 11.20 -14.10 -7.67
C HIS A 73 9.71 -13.72 -7.68
N PHE A 74 9.32 -12.99 -8.71
CA PHE A 74 7.93 -12.64 -9.01
C PHE A 74 7.47 -13.48 -10.20
N ARG A 75 6.86 -14.63 -9.91
CA ARG A 75 6.38 -15.58 -10.93
C ARG A 75 5.06 -15.12 -11.52
N ASP A 76 4.86 -15.43 -12.80
CA ASP A 76 3.63 -15.15 -13.53
C ASP A 76 3.21 -13.66 -13.35
N LEU A 77 4.15 -12.75 -13.56
CA LEU A 77 3.98 -11.32 -13.32
C LEU A 77 3.04 -10.70 -14.37
N ALA A 78 1.80 -10.40 -13.98
CA ALA A 78 0.90 -9.61 -14.81
C ALA A 78 1.35 -8.14 -14.87
N MET A 79 1.41 -7.61 -16.08
CA MET A 79 1.94 -6.29 -16.42
C MET A 79 1.14 -5.67 -17.57
N LEU A 80 1.38 -4.39 -17.87
CA LEU A 80 0.88 -3.74 -19.08
C LEU A 80 2.01 -3.60 -20.11
N ASP A 81 1.71 -3.88 -21.38
CA ASP A 81 2.60 -3.52 -22.49
C ASP A 81 2.50 -2.01 -22.81
N GLY A 82 3.35 -1.50 -23.71
CA GLY A 82 3.33 -0.10 -24.16
C GLY A 82 2.01 0.35 -24.81
N LYS A 83 1.11 -0.58 -25.14
CA LYS A 83 -0.24 -0.32 -25.69
C LYS A 83 -1.34 -0.43 -24.62
N GLY A 84 -0.99 -0.71 -23.37
CA GLY A 84 -1.94 -0.89 -22.26
C GLY A 84 -2.65 -2.24 -22.27
N ASN A 85 -2.16 -3.25 -23.00
CA ASN A 85 -2.69 -4.61 -22.92
C ASN A 85 -2.08 -5.34 -21.73
N CYS A 86 -2.89 -6.20 -21.09
CA CYS A 86 -2.39 -7.12 -20.09
C CYS A 86 -1.47 -8.16 -20.76
N LYS A 87 -0.26 -8.29 -20.26
CA LYS A 87 0.70 -9.35 -20.58
C LYS A 87 1.12 -10.01 -19.27
N VAL A 88 1.46 -11.30 -19.32
CA VAL A 88 2.02 -12.03 -18.18
C VAL A 88 3.44 -12.44 -18.55
N ALA A 89 4.43 -11.99 -17.78
CA ALA A 89 5.79 -12.49 -17.86
C ALA A 89 5.92 -13.73 -16.95
N SER A 90 6.77 -14.68 -17.33
CA SER A 90 6.92 -15.92 -16.56
C SER A 90 7.66 -15.65 -15.25
N LEU A 91 8.69 -14.81 -15.29
CA LEU A 91 9.51 -14.49 -14.13
C LEU A 91 10.10 -13.08 -14.20
N LEU A 92 9.87 -12.27 -13.17
CA LEU A 92 10.77 -11.17 -12.82
C LEU A 92 11.68 -11.64 -11.68
N ARG A 93 12.99 -11.62 -11.94
CA ARG A 93 14.04 -11.95 -10.97
C ARG A 93 14.82 -10.70 -10.64
N VAL A 94 14.98 -10.41 -9.35
CA VAL A 94 15.77 -9.25 -8.88
C VAL A 94 16.77 -9.72 -7.83
N GLU A 95 18.04 -9.37 -8.03
CA GLU A 95 19.13 -9.60 -7.09
C GLU A 95 19.50 -8.30 -6.39
N VAL A 96 19.59 -8.34 -5.07
CA VAL A 96 19.95 -7.19 -4.24
C VAL A 96 21.06 -7.59 -3.28
N ASP A 97 22.11 -6.78 -3.21
CA ASP A 97 23.02 -6.80 -2.08
C ASP A 97 22.29 -6.21 -0.87
N ALA A 98 21.80 -7.07 0.03
CA ALA A 98 21.00 -6.65 1.17
C ALA A 98 21.81 -5.85 2.21
N LYS A 99 23.14 -6.06 2.24
CA LYS A 99 24.05 -5.35 3.16
C LYS A 99 24.32 -3.93 2.66
N ASN A 100 24.74 -3.81 1.40
CA ASN A 100 25.04 -2.51 0.78
C ASN A 100 23.79 -1.79 0.28
N ARG A 101 22.66 -2.49 0.19
CA ARG A 101 21.35 -1.98 -0.26
C ARG A 101 21.41 -1.43 -1.68
N VAL A 102 21.97 -2.23 -2.59
CA VAL A 102 22.11 -1.90 -4.01
C VAL A 102 21.60 -3.06 -4.85
N MET A 103 20.86 -2.75 -5.93
CA MET A 103 20.48 -3.74 -6.93
C MET A 103 21.72 -4.21 -7.71
N ILE A 104 21.94 -5.52 -7.72
CA ILE A 104 23.04 -6.15 -8.47
C ILE A 104 22.60 -6.36 -9.92
N ASN A 105 21.50 -7.09 -10.11
CA ASN A 105 20.98 -7.49 -11.41
C ASN A 105 19.46 -7.66 -11.36
N ALA A 106 18.79 -7.54 -12.50
CA ALA A 106 17.39 -7.86 -12.66
C ALA A 106 17.10 -8.38 -14.08
N CYS A 107 16.21 -9.37 -14.18
CA CYS A 107 15.78 -9.93 -15.46
C CYS A 107 14.26 -10.11 -15.49
N LEU A 108 13.65 -9.79 -16.63
CA LEU A 108 12.27 -10.13 -16.97
C LEU A 108 12.29 -11.21 -18.05
N ASP A 109 11.95 -12.43 -17.66
CA ASP A 109 12.21 -13.63 -18.46
C ASP A 109 13.69 -13.67 -18.86
N ASP A 110 14.00 -13.64 -20.16
CA ASP A 110 15.36 -13.67 -20.70
C ASP A 110 15.98 -12.26 -20.93
N ARG A 111 15.24 -11.18 -20.62
CA ARG A 111 15.70 -9.80 -20.84
C ARG A 111 16.30 -9.23 -19.56
N GLU A 112 17.57 -8.82 -19.63
CA GLU A 112 18.19 -7.99 -18.59
C GLU A 112 17.50 -6.61 -18.52
N LEU A 113 17.26 -6.15 -17.29
CA LEU A 113 16.60 -4.88 -17.01
C LEU A 113 17.59 -3.88 -16.45
N THR A 114 17.44 -2.63 -16.86
CA THR A 114 18.03 -1.50 -16.17
C THR A 114 17.38 -1.31 -14.79
N PRO A 115 18.04 -0.58 -13.86
CA PRO A 115 17.46 -0.28 -12.56
C PRO A 115 16.14 0.50 -12.64
N SER A 116 16.01 1.41 -13.61
CA SER A 116 14.79 2.21 -13.83
C SER A 116 13.61 1.31 -14.25
N GLU A 117 13.84 0.40 -15.20
CA GLU A 117 12.82 -0.55 -15.65
C GLU A 117 12.38 -1.50 -14.52
N SER A 118 13.35 -1.99 -13.75
CA SER A 118 13.11 -2.84 -12.57
C SER A 118 12.25 -2.10 -11.55
N TYR A 119 12.55 -0.83 -11.29
CA TYR A 119 11.78 0.00 -10.38
C TYR A 119 10.33 0.22 -10.84
N ILE A 120 10.12 0.49 -12.13
CA ILE A 120 8.77 0.62 -12.72
C ILE A 120 7.97 -0.67 -12.52
N LEU A 121 8.56 -1.83 -12.83
CA LEU A 121 7.90 -3.13 -12.70
C LEU A 121 7.56 -3.46 -11.24
N LEU A 122 8.48 -3.22 -10.30
CA LEU A 122 8.25 -3.45 -8.87
C LEU A 122 7.17 -2.54 -8.31
N TRP A 123 7.18 -1.25 -8.69
CA TRP A 123 6.13 -0.32 -8.28
C TRP A 123 4.78 -0.71 -8.86
N PHE A 124 4.75 -1.05 -10.15
CA PHE A 124 3.53 -1.50 -10.82
C PHE A 124 2.98 -2.78 -10.19
N TYR A 125 3.83 -3.77 -9.91
CA TYR A 125 3.44 -4.99 -9.19
C TYR A 125 2.88 -4.68 -7.80
N THR A 126 3.53 -3.77 -7.07
CA THR A 126 3.11 -3.33 -5.75
C THR A 126 1.70 -2.80 -5.81
N VAL A 127 1.41 -1.77 -6.62
CA VAL A 127 0.09 -1.11 -6.66
C VAL A 127 -1.00 -1.95 -7.30
N THR A 128 -0.66 -2.98 -8.07
CA THR A 128 -1.64 -3.83 -8.74
C THR A 128 -1.85 -5.15 -8.00
N SER A 129 -0.96 -6.11 -8.22
CA SER A 129 -1.12 -7.49 -7.75
C SER A 129 -0.95 -7.58 -6.23
N ALA A 130 0.11 -6.97 -5.68
CA ALA A 130 0.45 -7.13 -4.27
C ALA A 130 -0.55 -6.38 -3.37
N HIS A 131 -0.84 -5.12 -3.70
CA HIS A 131 -1.75 -4.28 -2.94
C HIS A 131 -3.21 -4.75 -3.03
N GLY A 132 -3.64 -5.24 -4.20
CA GLY A 132 -4.95 -5.86 -4.37
C GLY A 132 -5.15 -7.04 -3.41
N ARG A 133 -4.14 -7.90 -3.22
CA ARG A 133 -4.19 -9.01 -2.26
C ARG A 133 -4.25 -8.52 -0.82
N ILE A 134 -3.50 -7.48 -0.47
CA ILE A 134 -3.57 -6.87 0.86
C ILE A 134 -5.00 -6.38 1.13
N HIS A 135 -5.62 -5.67 0.20
CA HIS A 135 -7.01 -5.23 0.35
C HIS A 135 -8.00 -6.39 0.47
N ALA A 136 -7.81 -7.46 -0.30
CA ALA A 136 -8.66 -8.65 -0.23
C ALA A 136 -8.56 -9.33 1.16
N ALA A 137 -7.33 -9.50 1.68
CA ALA A 137 -7.10 -10.07 3.01
C ALA A 137 -7.59 -9.15 4.13
N ALA A 138 -7.38 -7.84 3.99
CA ALA A 138 -7.85 -6.83 4.93
C ALA A 138 -9.38 -6.87 5.12
N GLY A 139 -10.11 -7.29 4.08
CA GLY A 139 -11.56 -7.51 4.15
C GLY A 139 -12.00 -8.47 5.27
N TRP A 140 -11.15 -9.42 5.66
CA TRP A 140 -11.42 -10.37 6.76
C TRP A 140 -11.19 -9.75 8.14
N GLY A 141 -10.47 -8.63 8.20
CA GLY A 141 -10.21 -7.85 9.42
C GLY A 141 -11.27 -6.80 9.73
N HIS A 142 -12.45 -6.88 9.11
CA HIS A 142 -13.51 -5.89 9.20
C HIS A 142 -14.82 -6.50 9.70
N ASP A 143 -15.48 -5.80 10.62
CA ASP A 143 -16.83 -6.15 11.09
C ASP A 143 -17.82 -5.03 10.75
N VAL A 144 -18.61 -5.25 9.70
CA VAL A 144 -19.68 -4.33 9.27
C VAL A 144 -20.93 -4.39 10.13
N ASP A 145 -21.00 -5.33 11.08
CA ASP A 145 -22.12 -5.53 11.99
C ASP A 145 -21.74 -5.19 13.45
N SER A 146 -20.51 -4.72 13.67
CA SER A 146 -20.03 -4.28 14.97
C SER A 146 -21.02 -3.32 15.64
N LEU A 147 -21.26 -3.53 16.94
CA LEU A 147 -22.05 -2.63 17.78
C LEU A 147 -21.34 -1.29 18.00
N ASP A 148 -20.00 -1.29 17.97
CA ASP A 148 -19.22 -0.05 17.94
C ASP A 148 -19.39 0.63 16.57
N LEU A 149 -20.00 1.82 16.59
CA LEU A 149 -20.33 2.61 15.40
C LEU A 149 -19.10 3.05 14.62
N ILE A 150 -17.97 3.29 15.29
CA ILE A 150 -16.72 3.71 14.67
C ILE A 150 -16.13 2.53 13.91
N VAL A 151 -16.01 1.37 14.56
CA VAL A 151 -15.51 0.13 13.94
C VAL A 151 -16.36 -0.21 12.71
N ARG A 152 -17.68 -0.20 12.86
CA ARG A 152 -18.61 -0.49 11.77
C ARG A 152 -18.48 0.47 10.59
N ARG A 153 -18.41 1.78 10.86
CA ARG A 153 -18.31 2.79 9.79
C ARG A 153 -16.97 2.70 9.06
N ASN A 154 -15.88 2.45 9.78
CA ASN A 154 -14.57 2.22 9.18
C ASN A 154 -14.60 0.98 8.27
N ALA A 155 -15.15 -0.13 8.74
CA ALA A 155 -15.33 -1.34 7.95
C ALA A 155 -16.10 -1.07 6.64
N ILE A 156 -17.21 -0.33 6.73
CA ILE A 156 -18.02 0.07 5.55
C ILE A 156 -17.20 0.94 4.58
N CYS A 157 -16.50 1.96 5.07
CA CYS A 157 -15.67 2.84 4.25
C CYS A 157 -14.55 2.06 3.55
N SER A 158 -13.84 1.18 4.28
CA SER A 158 -12.76 0.37 3.73
C SER A 158 -13.24 -0.57 2.62
N ILE A 159 -14.35 -1.28 2.84
CA ILE A 159 -14.95 -2.14 1.82
C ILE A 159 -15.36 -1.33 0.58
N PHE A 160 -15.94 -0.14 0.79
CA PHE A 160 -16.31 0.74 -0.32
C PHE A 160 -15.10 1.27 -1.09
N TYR A 161 -14.00 1.61 -0.40
CA TYR A 161 -12.77 2.08 -1.05
C TYR A 161 -12.13 0.98 -1.89
N ASN A 162 -12.07 -0.25 -1.36
CA ASN A 162 -11.61 -1.42 -2.10
C ASN A 162 -12.47 -1.66 -3.35
N PHE A 163 -13.80 -1.53 -3.22
CA PHE A 163 -14.73 -1.60 -4.35
C PHE A 163 -14.43 -0.55 -5.42
N LEU A 164 -14.17 0.71 -5.04
CA LEU A 164 -13.82 1.77 -5.99
C LEU A 164 -12.50 1.48 -6.70
N GLY A 165 -11.46 1.10 -5.95
CA GLY A 165 -10.15 0.77 -6.50
C GLY A 165 -10.22 -0.36 -7.51
N TYR A 166 -10.97 -1.42 -7.22
CA TYR A 166 -11.09 -2.57 -8.11
C TYR A 166 -12.02 -2.30 -9.31
N THR A 167 -13.24 -1.78 -9.09
CA THR A 167 -14.26 -1.70 -10.14
C THR A 167 -14.25 -0.40 -10.95
N ARG A 168 -13.84 0.72 -10.33
CA ARG A 168 -13.96 2.06 -10.94
C ARG A 168 -12.64 2.60 -11.46
N PHE A 169 -11.50 2.15 -10.95
CA PHE A 169 -10.20 2.67 -11.37
C PHE A 169 -9.99 2.59 -12.90
N GLY A 170 -10.19 1.42 -13.52
CA GLY A 170 -10.02 1.26 -14.97
C GLY A 170 -10.97 2.13 -15.80
N GLN A 171 -12.23 2.29 -15.34
CA GLN A 171 -13.23 3.13 -15.99
C GLN A 171 -12.84 4.62 -15.90
N PHE A 172 -12.41 5.05 -14.73
CA PHE A 172 -12.02 6.42 -14.47
C PHE A 172 -10.73 6.79 -15.22
N ALA A 173 -9.71 5.93 -15.17
CA ALA A 173 -8.48 6.09 -15.93
C ALA A 173 -8.76 6.12 -17.45
N GLY A 174 -9.70 5.30 -17.94
CA GLY A 174 -10.16 5.35 -19.33
C GLY A 174 -10.89 6.65 -19.70
N LEU A 175 -11.62 7.27 -18.77
CA LEU A 175 -12.17 8.62 -18.97
C LEU A 175 -11.07 9.67 -19.05
N LEU A 176 -10.10 9.64 -18.13
CA LEU A 176 -8.97 10.58 -18.13
C LEU A 176 -8.13 10.47 -19.41
N HIS A 177 -7.92 9.26 -19.93
CA HIS A 177 -7.28 9.05 -21.22
C HIS A 177 -8.06 9.70 -22.37
N ARG A 178 -9.39 9.49 -22.43
CA ARG A 178 -10.26 10.13 -23.46
C ARG A 178 -10.28 11.66 -23.37
N LEU A 179 -10.07 12.22 -22.19
CA LEU A 179 -9.93 13.66 -21.98
C LEU A 179 -8.51 14.18 -22.29
N GLY A 180 -7.57 13.33 -22.72
CA GLY A 180 -6.19 13.70 -22.99
C GLY A 180 -5.36 13.99 -21.74
N ILE A 181 -5.86 13.62 -20.56
CA ILE A 181 -5.17 13.81 -19.28
C ILE A 181 -4.10 12.73 -19.11
N LEU A 182 -4.43 11.47 -19.41
CA LEU A 182 -3.48 10.36 -19.41
C LEU A 182 -3.10 9.97 -20.84
N LYS A 183 -1.82 9.69 -21.09
CA LYS A 183 -1.30 9.31 -22.41
C LYS A 183 -1.71 7.89 -22.78
N HIS A 184 -1.70 6.95 -21.85
CA HIS A 184 -1.96 5.54 -22.10
C HIS A 184 -3.38 5.14 -21.67
N GLN A 185 -3.89 4.10 -22.32
CA GLN A 185 -5.19 3.51 -22.01
C GLN A 185 -5.04 2.42 -20.94
N PHE A 186 -5.82 2.54 -19.87
CA PHE A 186 -5.80 1.60 -18.73
C PHE A 186 -7.00 0.66 -18.67
N ALA A 187 -7.75 0.53 -19.77
CA ALA A 187 -9.00 -0.25 -19.78
C ALA A 187 -8.80 -1.73 -19.39
N ARG A 188 -7.60 -2.28 -19.60
CA ARG A 188 -7.25 -3.67 -19.30
C ARG A 188 -6.51 -3.86 -17.97
N VAL A 189 -6.34 -2.81 -17.16
CA VAL A 189 -5.69 -2.92 -15.84
C VAL A 189 -6.45 -3.85 -14.89
N ALA A 190 -7.77 -3.96 -15.05
CA ALA A 190 -8.57 -4.91 -14.28
C ALA A 190 -8.13 -6.36 -14.49
N LEU A 191 -7.66 -6.73 -15.69
CA LEU A 191 -7.12 -8.06 -15.96
C LEU A 191 -5.82 -8.33 -15.20
N VAL A 192 -5.00 -7.28 -14.98
CA VAL A 192 -3.79 -7.37 -14.14
C VAL A 192 -4.19 -7.60 -12.68
N PHE A 193 -5.19 -6.85 -12.18
CA PHE A 193 -5.71 -7.07 -10.83
C PHE A 193 -6.27 -8.47 -10.65
N ASP A 194 -7.09 -8.96 -11.59
CA ASP A 194 -7.69 -10.28 -11.55
C ASP A 194 -6.63 -11.39 -11.51
N HIS A 195 -5.61 -11.27 -12.35
CA HIS A 195 -4.49 -12.20 -12.37
C HIS A 195 -3.76 -12.20 -11.03
N GLY A 196 -3.40 -11.01 -10.52
CA GLY A 196 -2.75 -10.87 -9.23
C GLY A 196 -3.56 -11.46 -8.09
N LEU A 197 -4.87 -11.21 -8.03
CA LEU A 197 -5.76 -11.74 -6.99
C LEU A 197 -5.87 -13.27 -7.04
N ARG A 198 -5.97 -13.87 -8.24
CA ARG A 198 -6.09 -15.34 -8.41
C ARG A 198 -4.85 -16.10 -7.95
N GLN A 199 -3.68 -15.48 -8.01
CA GLN A 199 -2.43 -16.10 -7.54
C GLN A 199 -2.37 -16.25 -6.02
N GLY A 200 -3.14 -15.47 -5.26
CA GLY A 200 -3.05 -15.45 -3.80
C GLY A 200 -1.69 -14.95 -3.28
N PHE A 201 -1.43 -15.14 -1.99
CA PHE A 201 -0.14 -14.76 -1.41
C PHE A 201 0.95 -15.78 -1.76
N PRO A 202 2.17 -15.32 -2.08
CA PRO A 202 3.29 -16.24 -2.27
C PRO A 202 3.66 -16.93 -0.96
N VAL A 203 4.23 -18.13 -1.07
CA VAL A 203 4.90 -18.78 0.04
C VAL A 203 6.14 -17.97 0.42
N HIS A 204 6.23 -17.55 1.67
CA HIS A 204 7.24 -16.61 2.16
C HIS A 204 8.09 -17.22 3.28
N ALA A 205 8.47 -18.50 3.13
CA ALA A 205 9.21 -19.25 4.14
C ALA A 205 10.57 -18.62 4.50
N ASN A 206 11.17 -17.89 3.56
CA ASN A 206 12.52 -17.35 3.71
C ASN A 206 12.54 -15.89 4.19
N ILE A 207 11.39 -15.24 4.39
CA ILE A 207 11.33 -13.81 4.75
C ILE A 207 12.11 -13.50 6.04
N ALA A 208 12.16 -14.43 7.00
CA ALA A 208 12.91 -14.26 8.25
C ALA A 208 14.42 -14.04 8.03
N LEU A 209 14.98 -14.52 6.92
CA LEU A 209 16.38 -14.30 6.57
C LEU A 209 16.69 -12.82 6.31
N LEU A 210 15.69 -12.00 5.96
CA LEU A 210 15.86 -10.56 5.73
C LEU A 210 15.85 -9.72 7.01
N ALA A 211 15.48 -10.28 8.17
CA ALA A 211 15.38 -9.51 9.41
C ALA A 211 16.66 -8.71 9.77
N PRO A 212 17.90 -9.24 9.59
CA PRO A 212 19.12 -8.46 9.84
C PRO A 212 19.32 -7.26 8.90
N TYR A 213 18.69 -7.27 7.73
CA TYR A 213 18.92 -6.30 6.65
C TYR A 213 17.76 -5.30 6.49
N SER A 214 16.55 -5.70 6.90
CA SER A 214 15.33 -4.90 6.85
C SER A 214 14.72 -4.70 8.23
N LYS A 215 14.73 -3.44 8.69
CA LYS A 215 14.06 -3.03 9.93
C LYS A 215 12.55 -3.29 9.89
N PHE A 216 11.94 -3.23 8.70
CA PHE A 216 10.51 -3.47 8.52
C PHE A 216 10.16 -4.96 8.67
N VAL A 217 10.94 -5.83 8.05
CA VAL A 217 10.77 -7.28 8.19
C VAL A 217 10.98 -7.70 9.64
N ASP A 218 12.06 -7.25 10.27
CA ASP A 218 12.33 -7.52 11.70
C ASP A 218 11.18 -7.05 12.60
N PHE A 219 10.70 -5.83 12.37
CA PHE A 219 9.57 -5.27 13.11
C PHE A 219 8.31 -6.13 12.96
N VAL A 220 7.92 -6.47 11.72
CA VAL A 220 6.71 -7.27 11.45
C VAL A 220 6.80 -8.65 12.08
N LEU A 221 7.95 -9.33 11.96
CA LEU A 221 8.15 -10.67 12.53
C LEU A 221 8.04 -10.69 14.05
N LYS A 222 8.53 -9.64 14.73
CA LYS A 222 8.43 -9.49 16.19
C LYS A 222 7.02 -9.11 16.63
N LEU A 223 6.38 -8.17 15.93
CA LEU A 223 5.08 -7.64 16.32
C LEU A 223 3.95 -8.64 16.09
N ARG A 224 3.96 -9.36 14.96
CA ARG A 224 2.87 -10.25 14.55
C ARG A 224 2.44 -11.23 15.65
N PRO A 225 3.31 -12.08 16.24
CA PRO A 225 2.88 -13.04 17.26
C PRO A 225 2.26 -12.37 18.49
N ILE A 226 2.78 -11.21 18.90
CA ILE A 226 2.25 -10.42 20.02
C ILE A 226 0.86 -9.90 19.70
N PHE A 227 0.68 -9.34 18.50
CA PHE A 227 -0.59 -8.83 18.02
C PHE A 227 -1.66 -9.93 17.99
N ILE A 228 -1.37 -11.08 17.37
CA ILE A 228 -2.31 -12.19 17.24
C ILE A 228 -2.70 -12.74 18.61
N ALA A 229 -1.73 -12.89 19.53
CA ALA A 229 -1.99 -13.34 20.90
C ALA A 229 -2.91 -12.38 21.67
N ASN A 230 -2.68 -11.07 21.54
CA ASN A 230 -3.51 -10.06 22.19
C ASN A 230 -4.91 -9.99 21.57
N PHE A 231 -5.01 -10.02 20.24
CA PHE A 231 -6.28 -9.96 19.54
C PHE A 231 -7.20 -11.13 19.94
N ARG A 232 -6.66 -12.35 20.03
CA ARG A 232 -7.41 -13.55 20.42
C ARG A 232 -7.95 -13.49 21.86
N ARG A 233 -7.38 -12.64 22.73
CA ARG A 233 -7.88 -12.45 24.10
C ARG A 233 -9.09 -11.51 24.16
N MET A 234 -9.39 -10.77 23.09
CA MET A 234 -10.46 -9.76 23.04
C MET A 234 -11.84 -10.35 22.67
N THR A 235 -12.17 -11.52 23.21
CA THR A 235 -13.17 -12.48 22.69
C THR A 235 -14.63 -12.01 22.61
N SER A 236 -15.03 -10.87 23.17
CA SER A 236 -16.45 -10.43 23.10
C SER A 236 -16.76 -9.60 21.84
N ASP A 237 -15.82 -8.78 21.38
CA ASP A 237 -16.09 -7.72 20.39
C ASP A 237 -15.45 -7.99 19.02
N THR A 238 -14.60 -9.02 18.91
CA THR A 238 -13.84 -9.33 17.69
C THR A 238 -14.18 -10.69 17.09
N THR A 239 -15.25 -11.35 17.54
CA THR A 239 -15.61 -12.73 17.15
C THR A 239 -15.82 -12.93 15.65
N ARG A 240 -16.09 -11.86 14.89
CA ARG A 240 -16.32 -11.88 13.44
C ARG A 240 -15.11 -11.47 12.61
N MET A 241 -14.02 -11.06 13.25
CA MET A 241 -12.83 -10.58 12.56
C MET A 241 -11.72 -11.64 12.62
N ASP A 242 -11.09 -11.89 11.48
CA ASP A 242 -9.89 -12.69 11.44
C ASP A 242 -8.69 -11.87 11.98
N PRO A 243 -7.92 -12.39 12.95
CA PRO A 243 -6.80 -11.65 13.54
C PRO A 243 -5.68 -11.36 12.53
N GLU A 244 -5.48 -12.23 11.54
CA GLU A 244 -4.47 -12.02 10.49
C GLU A 244 -4.94 -10.97 9.49
N GLY A 245 -6.20 -11.07 9.05
CA GLY A 245 -6.84 -10.06 8.20
C GLY A 245 -6.78 -8.68 8.85
N HIS A 246 -7.03 -8.59 10.17
CA HIS A 246 -6.92 -7.34 10.91
C HIS A 246 -5.47 -6.84 10.99
N PHE A 247 -4.50 -7.72 11.25
CA PHE A 247 -3.07 -7.37 11.24
C PHE A 247 -2.62 -6.82 9.87
N ILE A 248 -3.05 -7.47 8.78
CA ILE A 248 -2.77 -7.03 7.42
C ILE A 248 -3.41 -5.67 7.15
N ALA A 249 -4.68 -5.49 7.51
CA ALA A 249 -5.43 -4.24 7.31
C ALA A 249 -4.82 -3.06 8.08
N SER A 250 -4.38 -3.27 9.32
CA SER A 250 -3.94 -2.17 10.18
C SER A 250 -2.44 -1.92 10.11
N ILE A 251 -1.62 -2.99 10.10
CA ILE A 251 -0.16 -2.87 10.23
C ILE A 251 0.50 -2.96 8.86
N ILE A 252 0.31 -4.06 8.13
CA ILE A 252 1.03 -4.27 6.86
C ILE A 252 0.62 -3.23 5.83
N HIS A 253 -0.68 -3.00 5.67
CA HIS A 253 -1.20 -2.01 4.73
C HIS A 253 -0.70 -0.59 5.04
N GLY A 254 -0.75 -0.18 6.31
CA GLY A 254 -0.24 1.14 6.73
C GLY A 254 1.26 1.31 6.53
N LEU A 255 2.07 0.28 6.84
CA LEU A 255 3.52 0.30 6.56
C LEU A 255 3.81 0.40 5.07
N ASP A 256 3.08 -0.35 4.24
CA ASP A 256 3.22 -0.32 2.79
C ASP A 256 2.89 1.06 2.21
N HIS A 257 1.87 1.76 2.73
CA HIS A 257 1.56 3.15 2.37
C HIS A 257 2.63 4.14 2.84
N ALA A 258 3.13 3.98 4.06
CA ALA A 258 4.20 4.83 4.61
C ALA A 258 5.47 4.73 3.76
N ASN A 259 5.84 3.52 3.36
CA ASN A 259 7.01 3.24 2.54
C ASN A 259 6.81 3.71 1.10
N ALA A 260 5.65 3.44 0.50
CA ALA A 260 5.31 4.02 -0.80
C ALA A 260 5.39 5.55 -0.77
N THR A 261 4.96 6.19 0.32
CA THR A 261 5.01 7.65 0.41
C THR A 261 6.42 8.20 0.56
N SER A 262 7.27 7.53 1.33
CA SER A 262 8.63 8.02 1.64
C SER A 262 9.69 7.64 0.62
N LEU A 263 9.53 6.50 -0.07
CA LEU A 263 10.52 5.99 -1.02
C LEU A 263 10.17 6.29 -2.47
N VAL A 264 8.87 6.33 -2.81
CA VAL A 264 8.43 6.49 -4.20
C VAL A 264 8.16 7.95 -4.50
N ASP A 265 9.11 8.61 -5.18
CA ASP A 265 8.80 9.83 -5.92
C ASP A 265 8.18 9.44 -7.27
N PRO A 266 6.95 9.90 -7.59
CA PRO A 266 6.36 9.61 -8.90
C PRO A 266 7.25 10.06 -10.07
N LEU A 267 8.06 11.12 -9.92
CA LEU A 267 8.92 11.59 -11.01
C LEU A 267 10.02 10.59 -11.41
N HIS A 268 10.34 9.62 -10.55
CA HIS A 268 11.32 8.57 -10.83
C HIS A 268 10.80 7.49 -11.80
N LEU A 269 9.51 7.46 -12.08
CA LEU A 269 8.89 6.47 -12.97
C LEU A 269 8.92 7.00 -14.42
N ASP A 270 9.70 6.40 -15.33
CA ASP A 270 9.82 6.89 -16.70
C ASP A 270 8.58 6.60 -17.57
N VAL A 271 7.74 7.63 -17.76
CA VAL A 271 6.53 7.57 -18.61
C VAL A 271 6.81 7.60 -20.11
N HIS A 272 8.06 7.86 -20.52
CA HIS A 272 8.48 7.87 -21.91
C HIS A 272 9.07 6.54 -22.36
N HIS A 273 9.27 5.59 -21.43
CA HIS A 273 9.80 4.28 -21.74
C HIS A 273 8.90 3.55 -22.77
N PRO A 274 9.46 3.00 -23.87
CA PRO A 274 8.66 2.42 -24.94
C PRO A 274 7.82 1.21 -24.50
N ASP A 275 8.39 0.38 -23.63
CA ASP A 275 7.73 -0.87 -23.19
C ASP A 275 6.95 -0.71 -21.90
N PHE A 276 7.35 0.23 -21.05
CA PHE A 276 6.93 0.31 -19.65
C PHE A 276 6.29 1.66 -19.28
N GLY A 277 6.20 2.60 -20.24
CA GLY A 277 5.66 3.93 -20.02
C GLY A 277 4.21 3.93 -19.54
N ALA A 278 3.40 2.96 -19.99
CA ALA A 278 2.04 2.76 -19.50
C ALA A 278 2.03 2.41 -18.00
N MET A 279 2.88 1.47 -17.57
CA MET A 279 2.97 1.09 -16.15
C MET A 279 3.52 2.22 -15.30
N ALA A 280 4.53 2.94 -15.79
CA ALA A 280 5.07 4.11 -15.13
C ALA A 280 4.00 5.20 -14.94
N GLU A 281 3.20 5.50 -15.97
CA GLU A 281 2.13 6.49 -15.88
C GLU A 281 1.02 6.06 -14.92
N CYS A 282 0.60 4.80 -14.98
CA CYS A 282 -0.33 4.22 -14.00
C CYS A 282 0.20 4.39 -12.57
N GLY A 283 1.47 4.02 -12.37
CA GLY A 283 2.17 4.14 -11.10
C GLY A 283 2.27 5.58 -10.60
N ARG A 284 2.60 6.54 -11.47
CA ARG A 284 2.63 7.98 -11.12
C ARG A 284 1.27 8.46 -10.67
N TYR A 285 0.24 8.10 -11.45
CA TYR A 285 -1.13 8.48 -11.18
C TYR A 285 -1.59 7.93 -9.82
N ILE A 286 -1.38 6.63 -9.57
CA ILE A 286 -1.73 6.01 -8.30
C ILE A 286 -0.99 6.66 -7.14
N ARG A 287 0.33 6.83 -7.28
CA ARG A 287 1.20 7.41 -6.25
C ARG A 287 0.78 8.82 -5.87
N ALA A 288 0.47 9.67 -6.85
CA ALA A 288 0.11 11.07 -6.63
C ALA A 288 -1.32 11.24 -6.10
N CYS A 289 -2.25 10.37 -6.51
CA CYS A 289 -3.68 10.57 -6.29
C CYS A 289 -4.26 9.76 -5.13
N TYR A 290 -3.69 8.60 -4.80
CA TYR A 290 -4.31 7.64 -3.87
C TYR A 290 -3.40 7.13 -2.75
N VAL A 291 -2.08 7.33 -2.84
CA VAL A 291 -1.15 6.86 -1.79
C VAL A 291 -0.99 7.89 -0.66
N ALA A 292 -1.04 9.18 -0.98
CA ALA A 292 -0.93 10.23 0.01
C ALA A 292 -2.26 10.41 0.77
N ASP A 293 -2.17 10.83 2.03
CA ASP A 293 -3.33 11.19 2.83
C ASP A 293 -4.23 12.21 2.13
N ILE A 294 -5.54 12.00 2.20
CA ILE A 294 -6.55 12.89 1.62
C ILE A 294 -6.43 14.27 2.30
N PRO A 295 -6.10 15.35 1.58
CA PRO A 295 -6.03 16.68 2.18
C PRO A 295 -7.42 17.12 2.63
N ALA A 296 -7.47 17.98 3.66
CA ALA A 296 -8.70 18.63 4.13
C ALA A 296 -9.81 17.66 4.57
N LEU A 297 -9.43 16.55 5.22
CA LEU A 297 -10.40 15.72 5.93
C LEU A 297 -11.16 16.59 6.92
N LEU A 298 -12.47 16.70 6.72
CA LEU A 298 -13.34 17.51 7.58
C LEU A 298 -13.32 17.03 9.04
N PHE A 299 -12.96 15.77 9.28
CA PHE A 299 -12.95 15.15 10.60
C PHE A 299 -11.74 14.21 10.77
N PRO A 300 -10.54 14.75 11.05
CA PRO A 300 -9.39 13.91 11.37
C PRO A 300 -9.60 13.30 12.76
N VAL A 301 -9.82 11.99 12.78
CA VAL A 301 -9.93 11.22 14.01
C VAL A 301 -8.53 10.77 14.37
N ASN A 302 -7.96 11.37 15.41
CA ASN A 302 -6.65 10.99 15.90
C ASN A 302 -6.83 10.08 17.11
N TYR A 303 -6.17 8.92 17.15
CA TYR A 303 -6.17 8.05 18.34
C TYR A 303 -5.75 8.76 19.64
N SER A 304 -4.95 9.83 19.56
CA SER A 304 -4.63 10.69 20.70
C SER A 304 -5.88 11.28 21.35
N GLN A 305 -6.96 11.51 20.59
CA GLN A 305 -8.25 11.99 21.10
C GLN A 305 -9.03 10.92 21.90
N PHE A 306 -8.59 9.65 21.85
CA PHE A 306 -9.16 8.53 22.62
C PHE A 306 -8.28 8.11 23.81
N GLN A 307 -7.13 8.78 24.01
CA GLN A 307 -6.29 8.54 25.19
C GLN A 307 -7.09 8.85 26.46
N GLY A 308 -7.24 7.84 27.32
CA GLY A 308 -7.96 7.93 28.59
C GLY A 308 -9.46 7.56 28.55
N LYS A 309 -10.05 7.33 27.37
CA LYS A 309 -11.46 6.90 27.24
C LYS A 309 -11.63 5.49 26.67
N ALA A 310 -10.64 4.96 25.96
CA ALA A 310 -10.63 3.59 25.49
C ALA A 310 -9.95 2.67 26.50
N LYS A 311 -10.49 1.45 26.69
CA LYS A 311 -9.84 0.34 27.42
C LYS A 311 -8.51 -0.13 26.78
N TYR A 312 -8.15 0.42 25.62
CA TYR A 312 -6.97 0.08 24.84
C TYR A 312 -6.09 1.33 24.63
N GLN A 313 -4.80 1.19 24.93
CA GLN A 313 -3.75 2.13 24.57
C GLN A 313 -2.85 1.43 23.54
N PRO A 314 -3.00 1.69 22.23
CA PRO A 314 -2.09 1.17 21.21
C PRO A 314 -0.62 1.48 21.52
N SER A 315 -0.40 2.57 22.26
CA SER A 315 0.93 3.02 22.69
C SER A 315 1.65 2.04 23.61
N ASP A 316 0.96 1.17 24.36
CA ASP A 316 1.62 0.25 25.30
C ASP A 316 2.22 -0.99 24.60
N VAL A 317 1.55 -1.50 23.57
CA VAL A 317 2.07 -2.59 22.72
C VAL A 317 3.24 -2.08 21.86
N LEU A 318 3.13 -0.86 21.33
CA LEU A 318 4.19 -0.22 20.54
C LEU A 318 5.41 0.14 21.39
N LYS A 319 5.22 0.66 22.61
CA LYS A 319 6.32 0.95 23.56
C LYS A 319 7.06 -0.32 24.02
N ALA A 320 6.34 -1.41 24.22
CA ALA A 320 6.94 -2.69 24.62
C ALA A 320 7.81 -3.32 23.51
N VAL A 321 7.54 -3.04 22.24
CA VAL A 321 8.21 -3.65 21.09
C VAL A 321 9.32 -2.77 20.49
N LEU A 322 9.20 -1.45 20.53
CA LEU A 322 10.05 -0.55 19.73
C LEU A 322 11.32 -0.03 20.43
N GLY A 323 11.40 -0.06 21.77
CA GLY A 323 12.51 0.54 22.51
C GLY A 323 12.62 2.07 22.33
N ARG A 324 13.34 2.75 23.23
CA ARG A 324 13.34 4.24 23.35
C ARG A 324 13.84 5.02 22.11
N ARG A 325 14.56 4.39 21.17
CA ARG A 325 15.18 5.11 20.03
C ARG A 325 14.29 5.20 18.80
N LEU A 326 13.36 4.27 18.59
CA LEU A 326 12.33 4.39 17.55
C LEU A 326 11.16 5.28 17.99
N THR A 327 11.02 5.52 19.30
CA THR A 327 9.99 6.41 19.87
C THR A 327 10.25 7.90 19.69
N GLU A 328 11.49 8.33 19.38
CA GLU A 328 11.80 9.75 19.20
C GLU A 328 11.33 10.29 17.83
N GLU A 329 11.14 9.43 16.82
CA GLU A 329 10.37 9.74 15.60
C GLU A 329 8.85 9.51 15.77
N TYR A 330 8.42 9.10 16.97
CA TYR A 330 7.10 8.57 17.34
C TYR A 330 6.53 9.32 18.56
N ASP A 331 6.48 10.64 18.47
CA ASP A 331 6.02 11.46 19.60
C ASP A 331 4.53 11.19 19.92
N SER A 332 4.23 11.04 21.22
CA SER A 332 2.88 10.93 21.79
C SER A 332 2.09 9.64 21.51
N GLY A 333 2.77 8.51 21.27
CA GLY A 333 2.11 7.19 21.22
C GLY A 333 1.31 6.94 19.93
N GLN A 334 1.66 7.67 18.87
CA GLN A 334 1.15 7.47 17.52
C GLN A 334 2.34 7.35 16.56
N LEU A 335 2.23 6.44 15.58
CA LEU A 335 2.81 6.70 14.26
C LEU A 335 2.16 8.03 13.88
N LYS A 336 2.90 9.14 13.72
CA LYS A 336 2.31 10.41 13.25
C LYS A 336 1.28 10.02 12.19
N ALA A 337 0.03 10.44 12.37
CA ALA A 337 -1.10 10.16 11.47
C ALA A 337 -0.88 10.84 10.10
N LYS A 338 0.25 10.51 9.48
CA LYS A 338 0.79 10.95 8.20
C LYS A 338 0.75 9.81 7.19
N TYR A 339 0.54 8.58 7.66
CA TYR A 339 0.49 7.34 6.88
C TYR A 339 -0.62 6.38 7.35
N GLY A 340 -1.57 6.92 8.12
CA GLY A 340 -2.77 6.20 8.51
C GLY A 340 -3.80 6.38 7.41
N ASP A 341 -3.75 5.48 6.43
CA ASP A 341 -4.77 5.34 5.41
C ASP A 341 -6.17 5.30 6.04
N CYS A 342 -7.22 5.50 5.22
CA CYS A 342 -8.62 5.72 5.61
C CYS A 342 -9.28 4.67 6.54
N PHE A 343 -8.55 3.66 7.02
CA PHE A 343 -9.00 2.55 7.86
C PHE A 343 -9.47 2.96 9.25
N ILE A 344 -9.24 4.20 9.69
CA ILE A 344 -9.57 4.61 11.06
C ILE A 344 -10.05 6.06 11.11
N ARG A 345 -11.22 6.35 10.55
CA ARG A 345 -11.87 7.67 10.68
C ARG A 345 -13.36 7.52 10.97
N GLY A 346 -13.69 7.23 12.23
CA GLY A 346 -15.06 7.23 12.75
C GLY A 346 -15.55 8.62 13.16
N ASN A 347 -16.64 9.06 12.55
CA ASN A 347 -17.36 10.28 12.92
C ASN A 347 -18.03 10.13 14.31
N ASN A 348 -17.77 11.03 15.26
CA ASN A 348 -18.58 11.12 16.47
C ASN A 348 -19.83 11.97 16.21
N GLY A 349 -20.98 11.40 16.56
CA GLY A 349 -22.19 12.17 16.81
C GLY A 349 -22.02 13.08 18.03
N ALA A 350 -22.83 14.13 18.07
CA ALA A 350 -22.94 15.04 19.20
C ALA A 350 -23.21 14.29 20.51
N PRO A 351 -22.78 14.83 21.68
CA PRO A 351 -23.12 14.25 22.96
C PRO A 351 -24.65 14.21 23.13
N SER A 352 -25.20 13.02 23.40
CA SER A 352 -26.55 12.91 23.94
C SER A 352 -26.58 13.62 25.30
N PRO A 353 -27.62 14.40 25.61
CA PRO A 353 -27.83 14.84 26.98
C PRO A 353 -28.19 13.59 27.81
N ILE A 354 -27.49 13.40 28.93
CA ILE A 354 -27.91 12.48 29.99
C ILE A 354 -28.94 13.25 30.84
N PRO A 355 -30.02 12.59 31.33
CA PRO A 355 -31.09 13.20 32.13
C PRO A 355 -30.61 13.91 33.41
#